data_AF-A0A9P8A3R2-F1
#
_entry.id   AF-A0A9P8A3R2-F1
#
_cell.length_a   1.000
_cell.length_b   1.000
_cell.length_c   1.000
_cell.angle_alpha   90.00
_cell.angle_beta   90.00
_cell.angle_gamma   90.00
#
_symmetry.space_group_name_H-M   'P 1'
#
loop_
_entity.id
_entity.type
_entity.pdbx_description
1 polymer ?
#
loop_
_entity_poly.entity_id
_entity_poly.type
_entity_poly.pdbx_seq_one_letter_code
_entity_poly.pdbx_strand_id
1 'polypeptide(L)'
;MTTTAQTGPKVLIVGAGLGGVTLAILLEKAGVPYEVFERATTVKPLGSAMHIGPKLHPLFEQIGVYDEFVALSKHLIDVRGHNEKREFQRSLDFTTAEAICTCIVGQTGPLDPEEFPQLKNPICEFFSTLGDNKPYSDEITQVFTEYRAERYPIVREAFVSSQMLSWTIDRGFKGTLARLVARNLPYWLWKKFLVKGAKERPQVGFLPERKNMGTVPADVQPSFLRAQEARKMALAV
;
A
#
# COMPACT_ATOMS: atom_id res chain seq x y z
N MET A 1 -0.61 33.84 21.99
CA MET A 1 0.02 32.77 21.18
C MET A 1 0.52 33.43 19.91
N THR A 2 1.85 33.51 19.76
CA THR A 2 2.51 34.25 18.68
C THR A 2 2.50 33.37 17.43
N THR A 3 1.74 33.75 16.41
CA THR A 3 1.70 33.08 15.12
C THR A 3 3.04 33.32 14.41
N THR A 4 3.96 32.37 14.50
CA THR A 4 5.12 32.35 13.60
C THR A 4 4.59 32.20 12.18
N ALA A 5 4.90 33.17 11.31
CA ALA A 5 4.50 33.13 9.91
C ALA A 5 5.01 31.82 9.28
N GLN A 6 4.11 30.95 8.83
CA GLN A 6 4.50 29.74 8.11
C GLN A 6 5.09 30.15 6.77
N THR A 7 6.36 29.80 6.55
CA THR A 7 7.16 30.18 5.37
C THR A 7 7.14 29.14 4.25
N GLY A 8 6.37 28.06 4.39
CA GLY A 8 6.27 26.97 3.41
C GLY A 8 4.89 26.83 2.75
N PRO A 9 4.80 26.18 1.58
CA PRO A 9 3.52 25.96 0.90
C PRO A 9 2.61 25.05 1.73
N LYS A 10 1.32 25.38 1.79
CA LYS A 10 0.28 24.52 2.38
C LYS A 10 -0.21 23.51 1.36
N VAL A 11 -0.21 22.22 1.74
CA VAL A 11 -0.65 21.11 0.89
C VAL A 11 -2.13 20.83 1.09
N LEU A 12 -2.91 20.81 0.02
CA LEU A 12 -4.31 20.38 0.07
C LEU A 12 -4.41 18.93 -0.40
N ILE A 13 -4.97 18.06 0.44
CA ILE A 13 -5.16 16.64 0.16
C ILE A 13 -6.64 16.39 -0.11
N VAL A 14 -6.97 15.99 -1.33
CA VAL A 14 -8.35 15.64 -1.72
C VAL A 14 -8.54 14.12 -1.64
N GLY A 15 -9.19 13.67 -0.58
CA GLY A 15 -9.55 12.28 -0.27
C GLY A 15 -8.86 11.76 1.00
N ALA A 16 -9.63 11.37 2.02
CA ALA A 16 -9.14 10.73 3.26
C ALA A 16 -9.14 9.19 3.16
N GLY A 17 -8.80 8.66 1.97
CA GLY A 17 -8.49 7.24 1.81
C GLY A 17 -7.11 6.88 2.34
N LEU A 18 -6.72 5.61 2.20
CA LEU A 18 -5.41 5.09 2.66
C LEU A 18 -4.23 5.96 2.19
N GLY A 19 -4.21 6.36 0.92
CA GLY A 19 -3.15 7.21 0.37
C GLY A 19 -3.13 8.62 0.96
N GLY A 20 -4.30 9.26 1.10
CA GLY A 20 -4.39 10.64 1.59
C GLY A 20 -4.08 10.75 3.09
N VAL A 21 -4.59 9.82 3.91
CA VAL A 21 -4.27 9.77 5.35
C VAL A 21 -2.80 9.41 5.57
N THR A 22 -2.24 8.48 4.79
CA THR A 22 -0.80 8.20 4.85
C THR A 22 0.02 9.44 4.51
N LEU A 23 -0.34 10.17 3.44
CA LEU A 23 0.33 11.41 3.07
C LEU A 23 0.22 12.47 4.18
N ALA A 24 -0.98 12.66 4.77
CA ALA A 24 -1.20 13.57 5.87
C ALA A 24 -0.25 13.28 7.06
N ILE A 25 -0.14 12.01 7.47
CA ILE A 25 0.79 11.61 8.56
C ILE A 25 2.25 11.90 8.18
N LEU A 26 2.64 11.66 6.92
CA LEU A 26 4.00 11.94 6.46
C LEU A 26 4.31 13.45 6.46
N LEU A 27 3.36 14.28 6.02
CA LEU A 27 3.49 15.74 6.05
C LEU A 27 3.54 16.28 7.48
N GLU A 28 2.68 15.75 8.37
CA GLU A 28 2.71 16.05 9.81
C GLU A 28 4.10 15.78 10.39
N LYS A 29 4.66 14.59 10.15
CA LYS A 29 6.00 14.23 10.63
C LYS A 29 7.13 15.04 9.99
N ALA A 30 6.91 15.57 8.79
CA ALA A 30 7.85 16.45 8.09
C ALA A 30 7.70 17.93 8.50
N GLY A 31 6.71 18.27 9.35
CA GLY A 31 6.41 19.66 9.72
C GLY A 31 5.85 20.51 8.56
N VAL A 32 5.29 19.86 7.52
CA VAL A 32 4.72 20.54 6.36
C VAL A 32 3.23 20.78 6.59
N PRO A 33 2.72 22.02 6.47
CA PRO A 33 1.30 22.30 6.68
C PRO A 33 0.43 21.62 5.62
N TYR A 34 -0.66 21.00 6.06
CA TYR A 34 -1.62 20.37 5.17
C TYR A 34 -3.06 20.55 5.63
N GLU A 35 -4.00 20.28 4.72
CA GLU A 35 -5.42 20.18 5.01
C GLU A 35 -6.03 19.03 4.20
N VAL A 36 -6.85 18.19 4.84
CA VAL A 36 -7.47 17.02 4.21
C VAL A 36 -8.95 17.29 3.99
N PHE A 37 -9.39 17.10 2.75
CA PHE A 37 -10.79 17.17 2.34
C PHE A 37 -11.28 15.76 2.03
N GLU A 38 -12.44 15.38 2.55
CA GLU A 38 -13.10 14.11 2.24
C GLU A 38 -14.57 14.37 1.97
N ARG A 39 -15.12 13.68 0.96
CA ARG A 39 -16.54 13.83 0.61
C ARG A 39 -17.45 13.09 1.60
N ALA A 40 -16.97 12.00 2.20
CA ALA A 40 -17.71 11.23 3.18
C ALA A 40 -17.77 12.00 4.52
N THR A 41 -18.99 12.21 5.02
CA THR A 41 -19.23 12.87 6.31
C THR A 41 -18.85 12.02 7.51
N THR A 42 -18.68 10.70 7.32
CA THR A 42 -18.34 9.74 8.38
C THR A 42 -17.42 8.66 7.84
N VAL A 43 -16.52 8.14 8.69
CA VAL A 43 -15.73 6.95 8.37
C VAL A 43 -16.64 5.72 8.35
N LYS A 44 -16.85 5.14 7.17
CA LYS A 44 -17.61 3.89 7.01
C LYS A 44 -16.66 2.75 6.66
N PRO A 45 -16.78 1.59 7.32
CA PRO A 45 -16.14 0.38 6.83
C PRO A 45 -16.52 0.12 5.36
N LEU A 46 -15.69 -0.60 4.60
CA LEU A 46 -15.95 -0.95 3.19
C LEU A 46 -16.36 -2.41 2.95
N GLY A 47 -16.30 -3.25 3.99
CA GLY A 47 -16.75 -4.64 3.96
C GLY A 47 -16.03 -5.62 3.10
N SER A 48 -14.86 -5.19 2.71
CA SER A 48 -13.83 -6.04 2.21
C SER A 48 -12.87 -6.39 3.34
N ALA A 49 -12.34 -7.60 3.25
CA ALA A 49 -11.07 -7.89 3.89
C ALA A 49 -9.94 -7.36 3.01
N MET A 50 -9.00 -6.65 3.62
CA MET A 50 -7.76 -6.28 2.99
C MET A 50 -6.63 -7.15 3.53
N HIS A 51 -5.94 -7.79 2.60
CA HIS A 51 -4.71 -8.49 2.90
C HIS A 51 -3.53 -7.51 2.83
N ILE A 52 -2.84 -7.29 3.95
CA ILE A 52 -1.62 -6.48 4.00
C ILE A 52 -0.43 -7.40 4.30
N GLY A 53 0.50 -7.47 3.35
CA GLY A 53 1.74 -8.23 3.50
C GLY A 53 2.77 -7.52 4.38
N PRO A 54 3.93 -8.16 4.67
CA PRO A 54 4.92 -7.62 5.61
C PRO A 54 5.61 -6.35 5.13
N LYS A 55 5.49 -6.07 3.83
CA LYS A 55 6.21 -4.98 3.16
C LYS A 55 5.93 -3.63 3.78
N LEU A 56 4.73 -3.48 4.35
CA LEU A 56 4.27 -2.25 4.99
C LEU A 56 4.56 -2.20 6.49
N HIS A 57 5.06 -3.27 7.11
CA HIS A 57 5.37 -3.27 8.54
C HIS A 57 6.38 -2.17 8.91
N PRO A 58 7.52 -2.02 8.21
CA PRO A 58 8.47 -0.95 8.52
C PRO A 58 7.82 0.44 8.40
N LEU A 59 7.00 0.66 7.37
CA LEU A 59 6.25 1.90 7.20
C LEU A 59 5.30 2.15 8.38
N PHE A 60 4.53 1.14 8.78
CA PHE A 60 3.58 1.24 9.90
C PHE A 60 4.29 1.54 11.22
N GLU A 61 5.47 0.96 11.46
CA GLU A 61 6.32 1.29 12.61
C GLU A 61 6.90 2.70 12.54
N GLN A 62 7.25 3.19 11.34
CA GLN A 62 7.74 4.55 11.13
C GLN A 62 6.63 5.59 11.35
N ILE A 63 5.41 5.30 10.90
CA ILE A 63 4.28 6.22 11.05
C ILE A 63 3.59 6.11 12.42
N GLY A 64 3.83 5.03 13.17
CA GLY A 64 3.39 4.85 14.55
C GLY A 64 2.05 4.14 14.71
N VAL A 65 1.59 3.40 13.69
CA VAL A 65 0.28 2.73 13.67
C VAL A 65 0.40 1.20 13.76
N TYR A 66 1.62 0.66 13.86
CA TYR A 66 1.85 -0.78 13.77
C TYR A 66 1.15 -1.59 14.86
N ASP A 67 1.24 -1.16 16.12
CA ASP A 67 0.68 -1.93 17.24
C ASP A 67 -0.85 -1.97 17.17
N GLU A 68 -1.49 -0.84 16.86
CA GLU A 68 -2.93 -0.76 16.64
C GLU A 68 -3.36 -1.58 15.41
N PHE A 69 -2.59 -1.50 14.33
CA PHE A 69 -2.80 -2.32 13.13
C PHE A 69 -2.78 -3.82 13.46
N VAL A 70 -1.77 -4.30 14.21
CA VAL A 70 -1.68 -5.71 14.61
C VAL A 70 -2.84 -6.09 15.53
N ALA A 71 -3.21 -5.24 16.49
CA ALA A 71 -4.31 -5.50 17.41
C ALA A 71 -5.68 -5.65 16.71
N LEU A 72 -5.90 -4.92 15.60
CA LEU A 72 -7.12 -4.98 14.81
C LEU A 72 -7.13 -6.09 13.75
N SER A 73 -5.99 -6.76 13.56
CA SER A 73 -5.81 -7.69 12.45
C SER A 73 -5.89 -9.16 12.86
N LYS A 74 -6.02 -10.03 11.85
CA LYS A 74 -5.89 -11.48 12.01
C LYS A 74 -4.68 -11.99 11.25
N HIS A 75 -3.88 -12.82 11.91
CA HIS A 75 -2.79 -13.52 11.26
C HIS A 75 -3.35 -14.55 10.27
N LEU A 76 -2.92 -14.42 9.01
CA LEU A 76 -3.23 -15.38 7.97
C LEU A 76 -2.11 -16.41 7.90
N ILE A 77 -2.42 -17.63 8.33
CA ILE A 77 -1.50 -18.76 8.42
C ILE A 77 -1.62 -19.66 7.18
N ASP A 78 -2.83 -19.77 6.62
CA ASP A 78 -3.12 -20.71 5.55
C ASP A 78 -4.27 -20.19 4.67
N VAL A 79 -4.11 -20.31 3.34
CA VAL A 79 -5.19 -20.10 2.37
C VAL A 79 -5.53 -21.42 1.70
N ARG A 80 -6.70 -21.96 2.04
CA ARG A 80 -7.21 -23.23 1.50
C ARG A 80 -8.13 -23.01 0.30
N GLY A 81 -7.71 -23.53 -0.85
CA GLY A 81 -8.52 -23.60 -2.05
C GLY A 81 -9.43 -24.83 -2.04
N HIS A 82 -10.72 -24.62 -2.30
CA HIS A 82 -11.73 -25.67 -2.40
C HIS A 82 -12.44 -25.58 -3.76
N ASN A 83 -12.99 -26.69 -4.25
CA ASN A 83 -13.85 -26.68 -5.44
C ASN A 83 -15.32 -26.35 -5.09
N GLU A 84 -16.19 -26.34 -6.09
CA GLU A 84 -17.63 -26.04 -5.93
C GLU A 84 -18.34 -27.03 -4.97
N LYS A 85 -17.83 -28.26 -4.83
CA LYS A 85 -18.32 -29.28 -3.88
C LYS A 85 -17.72 -29.15 -2.49
N ARG A 86 -16.94 -28.10 -2.22
CA ARG A 86 -16.15 -27.87 -0.99
C ARG A 86 -15.07 -28.93 -0.74
N GLU A 87 -14.68 -29.67 -1.76
CA GLU A 87 -13.57 -30.62 -1.65
C GLU A 87 -12.25 -29.85 -1.69
N PHE A 88 -11.34 -30.19 -0.77
CA PHE A 88 -10.04 -29.57 -0.66
C PHE A 88 -9.20 -29.82 -1.93
N GLN A 89 -8.61 -28.75 -2.48
CA GLN A 89 -7.72 -28.85 -3.64
C GLN A 89 -6.26 -28.57 -3.30
N ARG A 90 -6.02 -27.52 -2.52
CA ARG A 90 -4.68 -27.04 -2.17
C ARG A 90 -4.71 -26.15 -0.93
N SER A 91 -3.57 -26.08 -0.25
CA SER A 91 -3.28 -25.10 0.80
C SER A 91 -2.06 -24.30 0.37
N LEU A 92 -2.10 -23.00 0.63
CA LEU A 92 -0.96 -22.11 0.60
C LEU A 92 -0.56 -21.85 2.04
N ASP A 93 0.48 -22.55 2.49
CA ASP A 93 0.98 -22.43 3.85
C ASP A 93 1.88 -21.19 3.98
N PHE A 94 1.49 -20.30 4.89
CA PHE A 94 2.20 -19.08 5.28
C PHE A 94 2.79 -19.17 6.71
N THR A 95 2.84 -20.35 7.33
CA THR A 95 3.35 -20.54 8.71
C THR A 95 4.83 -20.18 8.84
N THR A 96 5.66 -20.49 7.84
CA THR A 96 7.07 -20.04 7.80
C THR A 96 7.24 -18.53 7.60
N ALA A 97 6.11 -17.84 7.44
CA ALA A 97 5.93 -16.44 7.23
C ALA A 97 5.27 -15.81 8.50
N GLU A 98 5.66 -16.25 9.70
CA GLU A 98 5.13 -15.83 11.01
C GLU A 98 5.05 -14.30 11.23
N ALA A 99 5.80 -13.50 10.45
CA ALA A 99 5.76 -12.04 10.46
C ALA A 99 5.11 -11.40 9.21
N ILE A 100 4.45 -12.17 8.34
CA ILE A 100 4.32 -11.85 6.90
C ILE A 100 2.89 -11.65 6.40
N CYS A 101 1.85 -12.04 7.11
CA CYS A 101 0.50 -11.97 6.55
C CYS A 101 -0.52 -11.54 7.59
N THR A 102 -0.81 -10.24 7.59
CA THR A 102 -1.73 -9.61 8.52
C THR A 102 -2.96 -9.15 7.73
N CYS A 103 -4.09 -9.80 7.94
CA CYS A 103 -5.35 -9.47 7.27
C CYS A 103 -6.21 -8.60 8.18
N ILE A 104 -6.63 -7.43 7.69
CA ILE A 104 -7.73 -6.67 8.28
C ILE A 104 -9.01 -7.12 7.59
N VAL A 105 -10.02 -7.53 8.37
CA VAL A 105 -11.36 -7.79 7.84
C VAL A 105 -12.25 -6.61 8.18
N GLY A 106 -12.63 -5.81 7.18
CA GLY A 106 -13.78 -4.92 7.28
C GLY A 106 -15.03 -5.67 6.86
N GLN A 107 -16.18 -5.41 7.51
CA GLN A 107 -17.52 -5.84 7.04
C GLN A 107 -18.35 -4.60 6.62
N THR A 108 -19.14 -4.70 5.54
CA THR A 108 -20.06 -3.66 5.04
C THR A 108 -21.36 -4.27 4.61
N GLY A 109 -22.41 -3.48 4.84
CA GLY A 109 -23.62 -3.54 4.05
C GLY A 109 -23.61 -2.55 2.88
N PRO A 110 -24.59 -2.66 1.98
CA PRO A 110 -24.86 -1.66 0.94
C PRO A 110 -24.97 -0.24 1.51
N LEU A 111 -24.50 0.76 0.76
CA LEU A 111 -24.67 2.17 1.13
C LEU A 111 -26.17 2.53 1.02
N ASP A 112 -26.74 3.08 2.10
CA ASP A 112 -28.12 3.54 2.12
C ASP A 112 -28.28 4.83 1.28
N PRO A 113 -29.09 4.82 0.19
CA PRO A 113 -29.33 6.02 -0.62
C PRO A 113 -30.05 7.15 0.13
N GLU A 114 -30.72 6.88 1.25
CA GLU A 114 -31.30 7.92 2.11
C GLU A 114 -30.22 8.67 2.90
N GLU A 115 -29.18 7.95 3.31
CA GLU A 115 -28.02 8.53 3.99
C GLU A 115 -27.04 9.20 3.01
N PHE A 116 -27.04 8.76 1.75
CA PHE A 116 -26.22 9.29 0.66
C PHE A 116 -27.05 9.71 -0.55
N PRO A 117 -27.72 10.86 -0.49
CA PRO A 117 -28.63 11.31 -1.54
C PRO A 117 -27.95 11.47 -2.92
N GLN A 118 -26.63 11.68 -2.95
CA GLN A 118 -25.85 11.79 -4.18
C GLN A 118 -25.85 10.50 -5.00
N LEU A 119 -26.12 9.34 -4.38
CA LEU A 119 -26.31 8.07 -5.10
C LEU A 119 -27.61 8.03 -5.91
N LYS A 120 -28.56 8.92 -5.59
CA LYS A 120 -29.82 9.11 -6.35
C LYS A 120 -29.63 10.05 -7.56
N ASN A 121 -28.49 10.74 -7.65
CA ASN A 121 -28.23 11.65 -8.76
C ASN A 121 -28.02 10.86 -10.05
N PRO A 122 -28.58 11.33 -11.19
CA PRO A 122 -28.43 10.63 -12.47
C PRO A 122 -27.01 10.70 -13.05
N ILE A 123 -26.11 11.48 -12.44
CA ILE A 123 -24.76 11.77 -12.94
C ILE A 123 -23.78 11.95 -11.76
N CYS A 124 -22.56 11.43 -11.91
CA CYS A 124 -21.48 11.57 -10.92
C CYS A 124 -20.67 12.84 -11.22
N GLU A 125 -20.63 13.77 -10.26
CA GLU A 125 -19.91 15.04 -10.42
C GLU A 125 -18.44 14.91 -10.02
N PHE A 126 -17.54 15.45 -10.85
CA PHE A 126 -16.10 15.51 -10.59
C PHE A 126 -15.64 16.97 -10.64
N PHE A 127 -15.12 17.48 -9.52
CA PHE A 127 -14.64 18.86 -9.43
C PHE A 127 -13.13 18.91 -9.68
N SER A 128 -12.71 19.74 -10.63
CA SER A 128 -11.31 20.08 -10.86
C SER A 128 -11.07 21.51 -10.38
N THR A 129 -10.11 21.69 -9.47
CA THR A 129 -9.72 23.03 -8.97
C THR A 129 -8.32 23.35 -9.48
N LEU A 130 -8.17 24.48 -10.18
CA LEU A 130 -6.88 24.97 -10.67
C LEU A 130 -6.41 26.13 -9.78
N GLY A 131 -5.22 26.02 -9.17
CA GLY A 131 -4.66 27.07 -8.32
C GLY A 131 -3.81 28.08 -9.11
N ASP A 132 -3.86 29.35 -8.67
CA ASP A 132 -3.25 30.50 -9.37
C ASP A 132 -1.72 30.62 -9.17
N ASN A 133 -1.16 30.09 -8.08
CA ASN A 133 0.27 30.19 -7.75
C ASN A 133 0.92 28.80 -7.68
N LYS A 134 1.53 28.36 -8.78
CA LYS A 134 2.23 27.08 -8.85
C LYS A 134 3.69 27.24 -8.39
N PRO A 135 4.17 26.56 -7.34
CA PRO A 135 5.60 26.28 -7.21
C PRO A 135 6.06 25.51 -8.46
N TYR A 136 7.23 25.88 -8.98
CA TYR A 136 7.71 25.59 -10.33
C TYR A 136 7.45 24.13 -10.80
N SER A 137 6.82 24.01 -11.97
CA SER A 137 6.49 22.73 -12.62
C SER A 137 7.68 21.82 -12.85
N ASP A 138 8.86 22.41 -13.02
CA ASP A 138 10.03 21.70 -13.57
C ASP A 138 10.69 20.82 -12.51
N GLU A 139 10.79 21.30 -11.26
CA GLU A 139 11.27 20.51 -10.13
C GLU A 139 10.31 19.35 -9.83
N ILE A 140 9.00 19.62 -9.82
CA ILE A 140 7.97 18.60 -9.64
C ILE A 140 8.05 17.56 -10.77
N THR A 141 8.22 18.01 -12.01
CA THR A 141 8.36 17.13 -13.18
C THR A 141 9.61 16.28 -13.08
N GLN A 142 10.73 16.84 -12.62
CA GLN A 142 11.97 16.09 -12.40
C GLN A 142 11.77 15.01 -11.32
N VAL A 143 11.21 15.36 -10.16
CA VAL A 143 10.94 14.39 -9.08
C VAL A 143 10.04 13.26 -9.57
N PHE A 144 8.96 13.56 -10.30
CA PHE A 144 8.09 12.52 -10.86
C PHE A 144 8.77 11.69 -11.96
N THR A 145 9.66 12.30 -12.74
CA THR A 145 10.43 11.60 -13.78
C THR A 145 11.40 10.60 -13.15
N GLU A 146 12.15 11.03 -12.14
CA GLU A 146 13.05 10.17 -11.36
C GLU A 146 12.25 9.05 -10.65
N TYR A 147 11.15 9.41 -9.98
CA TYR A 147 10.27 8.44 -9.33
C TYR A 147 9.73 7.40 -10.31
N ARG A 148 9.31 7.84 -11.50
CA ARG A 148 8.83 6.94 -12.56
C ARG A 148 9.96 6.04 -13.05
N ALA A 149 11.14 6.58 -13.31
CA ALA A 149 12.29 5.80 -13.77
C ALA A 149 12.68 4.71 -12.76
N GLU A 150 12.64 5.03 -11.47
CA GLU A 150 12.95 4.09 -10.38
C GLU A 150 11.83 3.05 -10.17
N ARG A 151 10.57 3.49 -10.07
CA ARG A 151 9.47 2.63 -9.57
C ARG A 151 8.66 1.94 -10.68
N TYR A 152 8.55 2.53 -11.87
CA TYR A 152 7.70 1.97 -12.94
C TYR A 152 8.11 0.55 -13.36
N PRO A 153 9.41 0.20 -13.53
CA PRO A 153 9.79 -1.16 -13.90
C PRO A 153 9.34 -2.21 -12.87
N ILE A 154 9.51 -1.88 -11.58
CA ILE A 154 9.14 -2.73 -10.44
C ILE A 154 7.63 -2.93 -10.38
N VAL A 155 6.86 -1.83 -10.49
CA VAL A 155 5.39 -1.85 -10.47
C VAL A 155 4.85 -2.64 -11.65
N ARG A 156 5.42 -2.44 -12.85
CA ARG A 156 5.04 -3.18 -14.05
C ARG A 156 5.29 -4.68 -13.89
N GLU A 157 6.43 -5.06 -13.33
CA GLU A 157 6.75 -6.47 -13.08
C GLU A 157 5.79 -7.11 -12.07
N ALA A 158 5.47 -6.39 -10.99
CA ALA A 158 4.48 -6.84 -10.01
C ALA A 158 3.09 -6.98 -10.64
N PHE A 159 2.68 -6.03 -11.49
CA PHE A 159 1.42 -6.07 -12.22
C PHE A 159 1.32 -7.29 -13.15
N VAL A 160 2.36 -7.54 -13.97
CA VAL A 160 2.42 -8.72 -14.86
C VAL A 160 2.39 -10.02 -14.04
N SER A 161 3.12 -10.07 -12.92
CA SER A 161 3.12 -11.22 -12.03
C SER A 161 1.73 -11.50 -11.42
N SER A 162 1.00 -10.44 -11.07
CA SER A 162 -0.39 -10.54 -10.57
C SER A 162 -1.35 -11.03 -11.65
N GLN A 163 -1.19 -10.57 -12.90
CA GLN A 163 -1.99 -11.10 -14.02
C GLN A 163 -1.76 -12.61 -14.23
N MET A 164 -0.53 -13.11 -14.10
CA MET A 164 -0.29 -14.56 -14.19
C MET A 164 -1.03 -15.34 -13.08
N LEU A 165 -1.15 -14.77 -11.87
CA LEU A 165 -1.91 -15.41 -10.80
C LEU A 165 -3.41 -15.48 -11.14
N SER A 166 -3.95 -14.47 -11.84
CA SER A 166 -5.36 -14.47 -12.29
C SER A 166 -5.69 -15.66 -13.21
N TRP A 167 -4.71 -16.17 -13.96
CA TRP A 167 -4.91 -17.36 -14.80
C TRP A 167 -5.32 -18.59 -13.98
N THR A 168 -4.96 -18.67 -12.70
CA THR A 168 -5.37 -19.81 -11.86
C THR A 168 -6.87 -19.83 -11.55
N ILE A 169 -7.55 -18.68 -11.71
CA ILE A 169 -8.99 -18.50 -11.49
C ILE A 169 -9.78 -18.67 -12.81
N ASP A 170 -9.11 -18.64 -13.97
CA ASP A 170 -9.71 -18.81 -15.29
C ASP A 170 -10.37 -20.19 -15.48
N ARG A 171 -11.60 -20.24 -16.02
CA ARG A 171 -12.35 -21.50 -16.20
C ARG A 171 -11.99 -22.25 -17.49
N GLY A 172 -11.18 -21.67 -18.37
CA GLY A 172 -10.80 -22.27 -19.64
C GLY A 172 -9.64 -23.26 -19.56
N PHE A 173 -9.21 -23.76 -20.73
CA PHE A 173 -8.08 -24.68 -20.85
C PHE A 173 -6.78 -24.10 -20.26
N LYS A 174 -6.52 -22.81 -20.49
CA LYS A 174 -5.36 -22.09 -19.93
C LYS A 174 -5.37 -22.12 -18.40
N GLY A 175 -6.51 -21.87 -17.77
CA GLY A 175 -6.63 -21.94 -16.32
C GLY A 175 -6.46 -23.35 -15.76
N THR A 176 -6.92 -24.38 -16.49
CA THR A 176 -6.70 -25.78 -16.10
C THR A 176 -5.22 -26.14 -16.10
N LEU A 177 -4.48 -25.74 -17.15
CA LEU A 177 -3.03 -25.95 -17.21
C LEU A 177 -2.32 -25.14 -16.10
N ALA A 178 -2.70 -23.88 -15.89
CA ALA A 178 -2.13 -23.04 -14.85
C ALA A 178 -2.34 -23.62 -13.44
N ARG A 179 -3.54 -24.16 -13.15
CA ARG A 179 -3.82 -24.87 -11.89
C ARG A 179 -3.01 -26.14 -11.74
N LEU A 180 -2.85 -26.93 -12.81
CA LEU A 180 -2.04 -28.16 -12.78
C LEU A 180 -0.58 -27.84 -12.45
N VAL A 181 0.00 -26.82 -13.08
CA VAL A 181 1.37 -26.37 -12.81
C VAL A 181 1.49 -25.84 -11.39
N ALA A 182 0.56 -24.97 -10.96
CA ALA A 182 0.60 -24.40 -9.61
C ALA A 182 0.41 -25.44 -8.50
N ARG A 183 -0.38 -26.50 -8.75
CA ARG A 183 -0.60 -27.59 -7.80
C ARG A 183 0.63 -28.48 -7.62
N ASN A 184 1.40 -28.68 -8.69
CA ASN A 184 2.57 -29.54 -8.70
C ASN A 184 3.89 -28.76 -8.60
N LEU A 185 3.83 -27.45 -8.30
CA LEU A 185 5.02 -26.61 -8.21
C LEU A 185 5.87 -27.04 -7.02
N PRO A 186 7.12 -27.50 -7.21
CA PRO A 186 7.96 -27.93 -6.11
C PRO A 186 8.21 -26.79 -5.12
N TYR A 187 8.27 -27.11 -3.82
CA TYR A 187 8.45 -26.11 -2.75
C TYR A 187 9.68 -25.22 -2.96
N TRP A 188 10.80 -25.77 -3.45
CA TRP A 188 12.01 -24.98 -3.71
C TRP A 188 11.80 -23.89 -4.75
N LEU A 189 10.94 -24.12 -5.75
CA LEU A 189 10.62 -23.16 -6.80
C LEU A 189 9.59 -22.15 -6.29
N TRP A 190 8.59 -22.60 -5.53
CA TRP A 190 7.67 -21.72 -4.80
C TRP A 190 8.42 -20.76 -3.86
N LYS A 191 9.41 -21.26 -3.13
CA LYS A 191 10.29 -20.47 -2.26
C LYS A 191 11.00 -19.35 -3.01
N LYS A 192 11.44 -19.56 -4.25
CA LYS A 192 12.04 -18.48 -5.07
C LYS A 192 11.05 -17.34 -5.35
N PHE A 193 9.79 -17.66 -5.62
CA PHE A 193 8.75 -16.63 -5.80
C PHE A 193 8.48 -15.86 -4.50
N LEU A 194 8.41 -16.55 -3.36
CA LEU A 194 8.24 -15.92 -2.05
C LEU A 194 9.40 -14.97 -1.71
N VAL A 195 10.65 -15.42 -1.93
CA VAL A 195 11.86 -14.61 -1.70
C VAL A 195 11.85 -13.35 -2.57
N LYS A 196 11.53 -13.49 -3.86
CA LYS A 196 11.41 -12.34 -4.77
C LYS A 196 10.33 -11.37 -4.30
N GLY A 197 9.18 -11.91 -3.89
CA GLY A 197 8.10 -11.11 -3.32
C GLY A 197 8.54 -10.35 -2.07
N ALA A 198 9.35 -10.93 -1.20
CA ALA A 198 9.75 -10.35 0.08
C ALA A 198 10.83 -9.26 0.03
N LYS A 199 11.50 -9.06 -1.11
CA LYS A 199 12.61 -8.09 -1.23
C LYS A 199 12.17 -6.63 -1.14
N GLU A 200 11.01 -6.30 -1.69
CA GLU A 200 10.46 -4.95 -1.68
C GLU A 200 9.91 -4.58 -0.29
N ARG A 201 10.64 -3.75 0.46
CA ARG A 201 10.28 -3.25 1.80
C ARG A 201 10.59 -1.75 1.89
N PRO A 202 9.78 -0.88 1.27
CA PRO A 202 10.05 0.55 1.26
C PRO A 202 9.94 1.14 2.67
N GLN A 203 10.85 2.07 2.96
CA GLN A 203 10.86 2.88 4.17
C GLN A 203 10.89 4.36 3.80
N VAL A 204 10.47 5.21 4.73
CA VAL A 204 10.48 6.67 4.59
C VAL A 204 11.86 7.19 4.99
N GLY A 205 12.62 7.70 4.02
CA GLY A 205 14.04 8.04 4.25
C GLY A 205 14.30 9.28 5.12
N PHE A 206 13.31 10.18 5.27
CA PHE A 206 13.44 11.33 6.19
C PHE A 206 13.04 10.99 7.64
N LEU A 207 12.54 9.78 7.90
CA LEU A 207 12.24 9.26 9.23
C LEU A 207 13.36 8.34 9.73
N PRO A 208 13.48 8.11 11.04
CA PRO A 208 14.38 7.08 11.57
C PRO A 208 14.12 5.73 10.91
N GLU A 209 15.20 5.04 10.54
CA GLU A 209 15.13 3.72 9.93
C GLU A 209 14.64 2.69 10.95
N ARG A 210 13.79 1.77 10.47
CA ARG A 210 13.37 0.60 11.23
C ARG A 210 14.17 -0.61 10.79
N LYS A 211 14.40 -1.50 11.75
CA LYS A 211 15.15 -2.73 11.51
C LYS A 211 14.39 -3.58 10.49
N ASN A 212 15.06 -3.92 9.40
CA ASN A 212 14.51 -4.88 8.45
C ASN A 212 14.40 -6.25 9.13
N MET A 213 13.16 -6.73 9.23
CA MET A 213 12.84 -8.06 9.74
C MET A 213 12.82 -9.09 8.61
N GLY A 214 13.07 -10.35 8.95
CA GLY A 214 13.07 -11.49 8.01
C GLY A 214 14.46 -11.95 7.57
N THR A 215 14.51 -13.08 6.86
CA THR A 215 15.74 -13.78 6.46
C THR A 215 16.29 -13.36 5.10
N VAL A 216 15.51 -12.60 4.34
CA VAL A 216 15.89 -12.08 3.02
C VAL A 216 16.30 -10.62 3.19
N PRO A 217 17.43 -10.15 2.64
CA PRO A 217 17.76 -8.73 2.63
C PRO A 217 16.76 -7.95 1.75
N ALA A 218 16.41 -6.74 2.17
CA ALA A 218 15.59 -5.85 1.36
C ALA A 218 16.40 -5.31 0.18
N ASP A 219 15.75 -5.07 -0.97
CA ASP A 219 16.42 -4.42 -2.09
C ASP A 219 16.64 -2.94 -1.76
N VAL A 220 17.78 -2.40 -2.21
CA VAL A 220 18.20 -1.03 -1.93
C VAL A 220 17.50 -0.06 -2.88
N GLN A 221 16.85 0.97 -2.33
CA GLN A 221 16.20 2.02 -3.12
C GLN A 221 17.09 3.28 -3.15
N PRO A 222 17.53 3.74 -4.33
CA PRO A 222 18.36 4.95 -4.43
C PRO A 222 17.69 6.19 -3.84
N SER A 223 16.39 6.38 -4.07
CA SER A 223 15.58 7.43 -3.44
C SER A 223 15.64 7.40 -1.91
N PHE A 224 15.62 6.21 -1.31
CA PHE A 224 15.69 6.05 0.14
C PHE A 224 17.05 6.46 0.70
N LEU A 225 18.14 6.05 0.04
CA LEU A 225 19.50 6.44 0.46
C LEU A 225 19.71 7.95 0.39
N ARG A 226 19.27 8.59 -0.70
CA ARG A 226 19.34 10.05 -0.86
C ARG A 226 18.60 10.78 0.26
N ALA A 227 17.39 10.33 0.60
CA ALA A 227 16.61 10.93 1.69
C ALA A 227 17.27 10.71 3.07
N GLN A 228 17.87 9.55 3.30
CA GLN A 228 18.62 9.27 4.53
C GLN A 228 19.89 10.10 4.67
N GLU A 229 20.60 10.33 3.57
CA GLU A 229 21.75 11.23 3.53
C GLU A 229 21.34 12.67 3.84
N ALA A 230 20.27 13.17 3.20
CA ALA A 230 19.73 14.50 3.47
C ALA A 230 19.33 14.66 4.95
N ARG A 231 18.68 13.64 5.53
CA ARG A 231 18.35 13.61 6.96
C ARG A 231 19.59 13.67 7.85
N LYS A 232 20.61 12.87 7.55
CA LYS A 232 21.88 12.86 8.32
C LYS A 232 22.55 14.23 8.28
N MET A 233 22.56 14.88 7.11
CA MET A 233 23.10 16.24 6.96
C MET A 233 22.30 17.25 7.79
N ALA A 234 20.96 17.18 7.77
CA ALA A 234 20.10 18.08 8.54
C ALA A 234 20.23 17.93 10.06
N LEU A 235 20.56 16.73 10.56
CA LEU A 235 20.76 16.46 11.99
C LEU A 235 22.19 16.75 12.47
N ALA A 236 23.13 17.00 11.56
CA ALA A 236 24.52 17.31 11.88
C ALA A 236 24.78 18.82 12.06
N VAL A 237 23.76 19.64 11.84
CA VAL A 237 23.75 21.11 12.03
C VAL A 237 23.07 21.43 13.36
#